data_AF-A0A0D3C568-F1
#
_entry.id   AF-A0A0D3C568-F1
#
_cell.length_a   1.000
_cell.length_b   1.000
_cell.length_c   1.000
_cell.angle_alpha   90.00
_cell.angle_beta   90.00
_cell.angle_gamma   90.00
#
_symmetry.space_group_name_H-M   'P 1'
#
loop_
_entity.id
_entity.type
_entity.pdbx_description
1 polymer ?
#
loop_
_entity_poly.entity_id
_entity_poly.type
_entity_poly.pdbx_seq_one_letter_code
_entity_poly.pdbx_strand_id
1 'polypeptide(L)'
;MGILNDDAVLIEPGKNSGDPTMVTVNCPDESDFSTDGRWCYIVFWVSPDNGSSRFDWDSLKNRLLSACPSCLGSYYSSLQSSNVSKPPSLYLLKFFCRDRKGLLHDVTKVLTELEFTIQRVKVTTTPDGRVLDMFFITDAMDLLHTKQRQTKTCDHLTAVLGEHGVSCEIELAGPELESLQRFSALPPEAADELFGSDVTSISNKVVLTVDNHLSPAHTLLHINCIDQKGLFYDILRTSKDCDVHIAYGRFSSKVKGYRNLDLFVRGTDGKKIADPKHQDSFCSRLKEEISCPLRVIIANRGPDSELLVANPVELSGKGRPRVFYDVTLALKSLGICIFSAEIGRHSTLDRQWEVYRFLLEERREFPLDRARNQIVERVTKTLMGW
;
A
#
# COMPACT_ATOMS: atom_id res chain seq x y z
N MET A 1 17.68 -31.06 -2.08
CA MET A 1 17.16 -30.77 -3.43
C MET A 1 16.76 -29.32 -3.43
N GLY A 2 17.54 -28.46 -4.10
CA GLY A 2 17.18 -27.06 -4.25
C GLY A 2 16.05 -26.96 -5.25
N ILE A 3 14.96 -26.30 -4.86
CA ILE A 3 13.92 -25.87 -5.79
C ILE A 3 14.61 -24.94 -6.80
N LEU A 4 14.51 -25.28 -8.09
CA LEU A 4 14.96 -24.40 -9.17
C LEU A 4 14.19 -23.08 -9.06
N ASN A 5 14.82 -21.95 -9.35
CA ASN A 5 14.22 -20.62 -9.19
C ASN A 5 12.85 -20.48 -9.91
N ASP A 6 12.58 -21.31 -10.91
CA ASP A 6 11.32 -21.39 -11.67
C ASP A 6 10.11 -21.93 -10.88
N ASP A 7 10.34 -22.61 -9.76
CA ASP A 7 9.31 -23.23 -8.91
C ASP A 7 8.99 -22.40 -7.64
N ALA A 8 9.65 -21.25 -7.46
CA ALA A 8 9.39 -20.37 -6.31
C ALA A 8 8.00 -19.72 -6.36
N VAL A 9 7.46 -19.52 -7.57
CA VAL A 9 6.08 -19.04 -7.77
C VAL A 9 5.40 -19.90 -8.83
N LEU A 10 4.34 -20.61 -8.40
CA LEU A 10 3.52 -21.46 -9.24
C LEU A 10 2.12 -20.87 -9.36
N ILE A 11 1.62 -20.74 -10.58
CA ILE A 11 0.28 -20.24 -10.87
C ILE A 11 -0.46 -21.34 -11.65
N GLU A 12 -1.47 -21.92 -11.02
CA GLU A 12 -2.25 -23.03 -11.56
C GLU A 12 -3.69 -22.56 -11.80
N PRO A 13 -4.13 -22.42 -13.07
CA PRO A 13 -5.48 -21.98 -13.38
C PRO A 13 -6.52 -22.98 -12.88
N GLY A 14 -7.70 -22.47 -12.51
CA GLY A 14 -8.85 -23.29 -12.14
C GLY A 14 -9.21 -24.30 -13.24
N LYS A 15 -9.61 -25.52 -12.84
CA LYS A 15 -9.89 -26.61 -13.78
C LYS A 15 -11.13 -26.34 -14.64
N ASN A 16 -12.11 -25.65 -14.07
CA ASN A 16 -13.35 -25.28 -14.76
C ASN A 16 -13.49 -23.76 -14.90
N SER A 17 -14.36 -23.33 -15.81
CA SER A 17 -14.73 -21.92 -15.94
C SER A 17 -15.36 -21.41 -14.63
N GLY A 18 -14.75 -20.39 -14.03
CA GLY A 18 -15.18 -19.80 -12.76
C GLY A 18 -14.47 -20.35 -11.51
N ASP A 19 -13.67 -21.41 -11.62
CA ASP A 19 -12.84 -21.88 -10.51
C ASP A 19 -11.72 -20.85 -10.22
N PRO A 20 -11.35 -20.63 -8.94
CA PRO A 20 -10.26 -19.75 -8.59
C PRO A 20 -8.92 -20.31 -9.08
N THR A 21 -8.03 -19.43 -9.52
CA THR A 21 -6.63 -19.76 -9.82
C THR A 21 -5.87 -19.92 -8.51
N MET A 22 -5.08 -20.99 -8.40
CA MET A 22 -4.21 -21.21 -7.25
C MET A 22 -2.85 -20.57 -7.50
N VAL A 23 -2.41 -19.68 -6.62
CA VAL A 23 -1.09 -19.06 -6.64
C VAL A 23 -0.33 -19.54 -5.42
N THR A 24 0.74 -20.28 -5.66
CA THR A 24 1.64 -20.78 -4.63
C THR A 24 2.95 -20.00 -4.67
N VAL A 25 3.37 -19.47 -3.53
CA VAL A 25 4.65 -18.80 -3.35
C VAL A 25 5.46 -19.58 -2.33
N ASN A 26 6.65 -19.98 -2.72
CA ASN A 26 7.60 -20.71 -1.90
C ASN A 26 8.93 -19.96 -1.88
N CYS A 27 9.12 -19.14 -0.85
CA CYS A 27 10.33 -18.34 -0.70
C CYS A 27 11.21 -18.92 0.44
N PRO A 28 12.54 -19.00 0.28
CA PRO A 28 13.45 -19.30 1.39
C PRO A 28 13.47 -18.13 2.38
N ASP A 29 13.53 -18.41 3.68
CA ASP A 29 13.75 -17.40 4.71
C ASP A 29 15.21 -16.90 4.65
N GLU A 30 15.43 -15.59 4.83
CA GLU A 30 16.78 -14.98 4.76
C GLU A 30 17.68 -15.42 5.93
N SER A 31 17.10 -15.98 7.00
CA SER A 31 17.86 -16.53 8.12
C SER A 31 18.15 -18.03 7.94
N ASP A 32 19.42 -18.30 7.66
CA ASP A 32 20.16 -19.57 7.79
C ASP A 32 20.29 -20.48 6.56
N PHE A 33 21.55 -20.64 6.14
CA PHE A 33 22.07 -21.68 5.24
C PHE A 33 22.14 -23.07 5.88
N SER A 34 21.56 -23.25 7.06
CA SER A 34 21.45 -24.56 7.67
C SER A 34 20.36 -25.36 6.96
N THR A 35 20.67 -26.62 6.71
CA THR A 35 19.84 -27.61 6.00
C THR A 35 18.50 -27.93 6.68
N ASP A 36 18.06 -27.14 7.67
CA ASP A 36 16.76 -27.23 8.36
C ASP A 36 15.67 -26.31 7.76
N GLY A 37 15.98 -25.53 6.72
CA GLY A 37 15.01 -25.04 5.73
C GLY A 37 13.76 -24.37 6.30
N ARG A 38 13.88 -23.13 6.79
CA ARG A 38 12.70 -22.27 6.99
C ARG A 38 12.26 -21.76 5.63
N TRP A 39 11.16 -22.31 5.14
CA TRP A 39 10.50 -21.88 3.91
C TRP A 39 9.22 -21.16 4.28
N CYS A 40 8.98 -20.01 3.68
CA CYS A 40 7.68 -19.37 3.72
C CYS A 40 6.83 -19.93 2.57
N TYR A 41 5.81 -20.71 2.92
CA TYR A 41 4.88 -21.30 1.99
C TYR A 41 3.52 -20.61 2.08
N ILE A 42 3.15 -19.91 1.01
CA ILE A 42 1.90 -19.15 0.94
C ILE A 42 1.07 -19.65 -0.24
N VAL A 43 -0.20 -19.96 0.02
CA VAL A 43 -1.15 -20.37 -1.02
C VAL A 43 -2.34 -19.42 -1.03
N PHE A 44 -2.61 -18.85 -2.20
CA PHE A 44 -3.76 -18.01 -2.47
C PHE A 44 -4.69 -18.68 -3.47
N TRP A 45 -5.99 -18.57 -3.22
CA TRP A 45 -7.03 -18.85 -4.21
C TRP A 45 -7.57 -17.51 -4.69
N VAL A 46 -7.24 -17.14 -5.93
CA VAL A 46 -7.51 -15.82 -6.48
C VAL A 46 -8.45 -15.90 -7.67
N SER A 47 -9.37 -14.95 -7.76
CA SER A 47 -10.23 -14.75 -8.92
C SER A 47 -10.01 -13.34 -9.45
N PRO A 48 -9.81 -13.15 -10.76
CA PRO A 48 -9.72 -11.82 -11.34
C PRO A 48 -11.05 -11.08 -11.14
N ASP A 49 -10.96 -9.78 -10.89
CA ASP A 49 -12.14 -8.92 -10.78
C ASP A 49 -12.81 -8.78 -12.16
N ASN A 50 -14.14 -8.82 -12.21
CA ASN A 50 -14.95 -8.94 -13.43
C ASN A 50 -14.82 -7.74 -14.40
N GLY A 51 -14.04 -6.71 -14.04
CA GLY A 51 -13.93 -5.44 -14.77
C GLY A 51 -12.74 -5.32 -15.72
N SER A 52 -11.78 -6.26 -15.77
CA SER A 52 -10.61 -6.16 -16.65
C SER A 52 -10.61 -7.18 -17.79
N SER A 53 -10.36 -6.70 -19.00
CA SER A 53 -10.06 -7.56 -20.15
C SER A 53 -8.65 -8.12 -19.98
N ARG A 54 -8.56 -9.44 -19.73
CA ARG A 54 -7.33 -10.27 -19.65
C ARG A 54 -6.34 -9.83 -18.56
N PHE A 55 -6.38 -10.52 -17.42
CA PHE A 55 -5.38 -10.39 -16.35
C PHE A 55 -4.01 -10.91 -16.82
N ASP A 56 -2.96 -10.11 -16.61
CA ASP A 56 -1.58 -10.47 -16.96
C ASP A 56 -0.94 -11.29 -15.82
N TRP A 57 -1.11 -12.61 -15.91
CA TRP A 57 -0.54 -13.57 -14.96
C TRP A 57 0.98 -13.60 -14.97
N ASP A 58 1.62 -13.32 -16.11
CA ASP A 58 3.08 -13.34 -16.25
C ASP A 58 3.70 -12.16 -15.50
N SER A 59 3.09 -10.97 -15.62
CA SER A 59 3.47 -9.81 -14.82
C SER A 59 3.34 -10.11 -13.32
N LEU A 60 2.23 -10.70 -12.86
CA LEU A 60 2.07 -11.09 -11.46
C LEU A 60 3.16 -12.07 -11.02
N LYS A 61 3.43 -13.11 -11.82
CA LYS A 61 4.48 -14.11 -11.53
C LYS A 61 5.84 -13.46 -11.36
N ASN A 62 6.24 -12.61 -12.32
CA ASN A 62 7.53 -11.93 -12.29
C ASN A 62 7.67 -11.01 -11.08
N ARG A 63 6.59 -10.32 -10.69
CA ARG A 63 6.58 -9.46 -9.50
C ARG A 63 6.74 -10.24 -8.21
N LEU A 64 6.01 -11.36 -8.06
CA LEU A 64 6.15 -12.24 -6.91
C LEU A 64 7.55 -12.85 -6.83
N LEU A 65 8.12 -13.28 -7.97
CA LEU A 65 9.50 -13.78 -8.04
C LEU A 65 10.51 -12.71 -7.62
N SER A 66 10.34 -11.47 -8.09
CA SER A 66 11.21 -10.34 -7.72
C SER A 66 11.16 -9.99 -6.24
N ALA A 67 10.08 -10.35 -5.55
CA ALA A 67 9.91 -10.13 -4.12
C ALA A 67 10.41 -11.28 -3.25
N CYS A 68 10.64 -12.49 -3.81
CA CYS A 68 11.24 -13.58 -3.05
C CYS A 68 12.75 -13.34 -2.83
N PRO A 69 13.31 -13.70 -1.66
CA PRO A 69 14.74 -13.67 -1.43
C PRO A 69 15.48 -14.63 -2.37
N SER A 70 16.56 -14.17 -3.02
CA SER A 70 17.33 -15.00 -3.94
C SER A 70 18.20 -16.00 -3.18
N CYS A 71 18.00 -17.30 -3.40
CA CYS A 71 18.70 -18.40 -2.72
C CYS A 71 20.22 -18.52 -3.02
N LEU A 72 20.77 -17.76 -3.98
CA LEU A 72 22.14 -17.93 -4.47
C LEU A 72 23.13 -16.82 -4.05
N GLY A 73 22.70 -15.80 -3.31
CA GLY A 73 23.50 -14.56 -3.11
C GLY A 73 24.15 -14.32 -1.73
N SER A 74 23.89 -15.15 -0.71
CA SER A 74 24.18 -14.75 0.69
C SER A 74 25.68 -14.58 1.05
N TYR A 75 26.59 -15.27 0.36
CA TYR A 75 28.02 -15.22 0.71
C TYR A 75 28.77 -14.03 0.09
N TYR A 76 28.26 -13.40 -0.98
CA TYR A 76 28.87 -12.20 -1.54
C TYR A 76 28.17 -10.90 -1.11
N SER A 77 26.86 -10.94 -0.82
CA SER A 77 26.13 -9.75 -0.37
C SER A 77 26.44 -9.36 1.08
N SER A 78 26.82 -10.30 1.94
CA SER A 78 27.17 -10.01 3.34
C SER A 78 28.46 -9.17 3.49
N LEU A 79 29.38 -9.25 2.52
CA LEU A 79 30.57 -8.39 2.44
C LEU A 79 30.35 -7.09 1.64
N GLN A 80 29.19 -6.93 0.99
CA GLN A 80 28.80 -5.72 0.25
C GLN A 80 27.63 -4.95 0.89
N SER A 81 27.26 -5.29 2.12
CA SER A 81 26.24 -4.56 2.90
C SER A 81 26.70 -3.18 3.40
N SER A 82 27.90 -2.74 3.02
CA SER A 82 28.38 -1.36 3.15
C SER A 82 28.13 -0.50 1.90
N ASN A 83 27.44 -1.01 0.88
CA ASN A 83 26.87 -0.16 -0.16
C ASN A 83 25.48 0.30 0.28
N VAL A 84 25.45 1.47 0.93
CA VAL A 84 24.23 2.29 1.08
C VAL A 84 23.53 2.30 -0.28
N SER A 85 22.41 1.57 -0.41
CA SER A 85 21.66 1.55 -1.66
C SER A 85 21.31 2.99 -1.99
N LYS A 86 21.80 3.50 -3.13
CA LYS A 86 21.50 4.86 -3.58
C LYS A 86 19.97 5.03 -3.52
N PRO A 87 19.45 6.14 -2.94
CA PRO A 87 18.01 6.37 -2.93
C PRO A 87 17.48 6.30 -4.37
N PRO A 88 16.26 5.75 -4.56
CA PRO A 88 15.68 5.61 -5.89
C PRO A 88 15.67 6.97 -6.59
N SER A 89 16.09 6.98 -7.86
CA SER A 89 16.20 8.21 -8.62
C SER A 89 14.80 8.83 -8.80
N LEU A 90 14.67 10.12 -8.46
CA LEU A 90 13.43 10.85 -8.62
C LEU A 90 13.32 11.37 -10.06
N TYR A 91 12.17 11.15 -10.69
CA TYR A 91 11.87 11.66 -12.02
C TYR A 91 10.70 12.64 -11.98
N LEU A 92 10.77 13.61 -12.87
CA LEU A 92 9.71 14.56 -13.14
C LEU A 92 9.01 14.14 -14.43
N LEU A 93 7.78 13.66 -14.29
CA LEU A 93 6.85 13.42 -15.38
C LEU A 93 5.99 14.68 -15.56
N LYS A 94 6.01 15.26 -16.75
CA LYS A 94 5.15 16.38 -17.14
C LYS A 94 4.23 15.92 -18.26
N PHE A 95 2.96 16.29 -18.19
CA PHE A 95 2.12 16.21 -19.36
C PHE A 95 1.23 17.43 -19.51
N PHE A 96 0.85 17.67 -20.75
CA PHE A 96 -0.04 18.75 -21.13
C PHE A 96 -1.19 18.18 -21.94
N CYS A 97 -2.42 18.35 -21.47
CA CYS A 97 -3.60 17.83 -22.16
C CYS A 97 -4.86 18.65 -21.83
N ARG A 98 -6.00 18.32 -22.45
CA ARG A 98 -7.28 18.92 -22.09
C ARG A 98 -7.76 18.41 -20.73
N ASP A 99 -8.20 19.32 -19.88
CA ASP A 99 -8.74 18.94 -18.58
C ASP A 99 -10.04 18.13 -18.72
N ARG A 100 -10.22 17.15 -17.86
CA ARG A 100 -11.46 16.38 -17.73
C ARG A 100 -11.60 15.80 -16.34
N LYS A 101 -12.85 15.64 -15.90
CA LYS A 101 -13.16 15.03 -14.60
C LYS A 101 -12.51 13.65 -14.49
N GLY A 102 -11.73 13.44 -13.43
CA GLY A 102 -11.06 12.18 -13.13
C GLY A 102 -9.76 11.92 -13.88
N LEU A 103 -9.23 12.90 -14.64
CA LEU A 103 -7.96 12.79 -15.35
C LEU A 103 -6.81 12.35 -14.43
N LEU A 104 -6.67 12.99 -13.27
CA LEU A 104 -5.63 12.67 -12.29
C LEU A 104 -5.67 11.20 -11.86
N HIS A 105 -6.87 10.66 -11.63
CA HIS A 105 -7.05 9.25 -11.27
C HIS A 105 -6.67 8.34 -12.43
N ASP A 106 -7.05 8.67 -13.66
CA ASP A 106 -6.75 7.85 -14.83
C ASP A 106 -5.23 7.78 -15.08
N VAL A 107 -4.51 8.89 -14.88
CA VAL A 107 -3.04 8.91 -14.88
C VAL A 107 -2.47 8.10 -13.72
N THR A 108 -2.99 8.29 -12.51
CA THR A 108 -2.57 7.54 -11.31
C THR A 108 -2.74 6.03 -11.51
N LYS A 109 -3.79 5.61 -12.22
CA LYS A 109 -4.03 4.21 -12.60
C LYS A 109 -2.89 3.68 -13.45
N VAL A 110 -2.53 4.38 -14.53
CA VAL A 110 -1.40 3.98 -15.40
C VAL A 110 -0.10 3.92 -14.62
N LEU A 111 0.19 4.93 -13.79
CA LEU A 111 1.40 4.96 -12.98
C LEU A 111 1.45 3.79 -11.99
N THR A 112 0.33 3.44 -11.37
CA THR A 112 0.21 2.30 -10.45
C THR A 112 0.40 0.97 -11.18
N GLU A 113 -0.19 0.80 -12.37
CA GLU A 113 -0.05 -0.39 -13.22
C GLU A 113 1.39 -0.58 -13.71
N LEU A 114 2.11 0.52 -13.94
CA LEU A 114 3.52 0.51 -14.28
C LEU A 114 4.44 0.45 -13.06
N GLU A 115 3.93 0.37 -11.84
CA GLU A 115 4.72 0.29 -10.59
C GLU A 115 5.57 1.53 -10.28
N PHE A 116 5.11 2.70 -10.72
CA PHE A 116 5.64 3.97 -10.27
C PHE A 116 5.02 4.38 -8.94
N THR A 117 5.83 4.94 -8.04
CA THR A 117 5.36 5.57 -6.81
C THR A 117 5.34 7.07 -7.00
N ILE A 118 4.20 7.70 -6.72
CA ILE A 118 4.03 9.15 -6.78
C ILE A 118 4.48 9.76 -5.45
N GLN A 119 5.48 10.63 -5.45
CA GLN A 119 5.91 11.37 -4.27
C GLN A 119 5.13 12.68 -4.13
N ARG A 120 4.86 13.34 -5.26
CA ARG A 120 4.17 14.63 -5.30
C ARG A 120 3.50 14.86 -6.64
N VAL A 121 2.41 15.62 -6.61
CA VAL A 121 1.69 16.10 -7.79
C VAL A 121 1.40 17.59 -7.65
N LYS A 122 1.62 18.33 -8.73
CA LYS A 122 1.13 19.70 -8.89
C LYS A 122 0.28 19.76 -10.15
N VAL A 123 -0.97 20.19 -10.00
CA VAL A 123 -1.92 20.37 -11.10
C VAL A 123 -1.99 21.86 -11.41
N THR A 124 -1.87 22.23 -12.69
CA THR A 124 -2.00 23.62 -13.13
C THR A 124 -2.95 23.71 -14.30
N THR A 125 -4.12 24.29 -14.09
CA THR A 125 -5.10 24.53 -15.17
C THR A 125 -4.83 25.88 -15.84
N THR A 126 -4.65 25.86 -17.15
CA THR A 126 -4.45 27.07 -17.96
C THR A 126 -5.80 27.69 -18.36
N PRO A 127 -5.87 29.01 -18.63
CA PRO A 127 -7.13 29.70 -18.95
C PRO A 127 -7.85 29.18 -20.21
N ASP A 128 -7.15 28.46 -21.08
CA ASP A 128 -7.70 27.81 -22.28
C ASP A 128 -8.31 26.43 -22.00
N GLY A 129 -8.41 26.01 -20.73
CA GLY A 129 -9.02 24.75 -20.31
C GLY A 129 -8.12 23.53 -20.47
N ARG A 130 -6.82 23.73 -20.66
CA ARG A 130 -5.80 22.66 -20.60
C ARG A 130 -5.19 22.56 -19.21
N VAL A 131 -4.51 21.46 -18.94
CA VAL A 131 -3.74 21.24 -17.71
C VAL A 131 -2.29 20.96 -18.04
N LEU A 132 -1.40 21.54 -17.25
CA LEU A 132 0.01 21.17 -17.16
C LEU A 132 0.23 20.54 -15.79
N ASP A 133 0.27 19.21 -15.78
CA ASP A 133 0.45 18.46 -14.54
C ASP A 133 1.88 17.97 -14.42
N MET A 134 2.40 18.07 -13.20
CA MET A 134 3.76 17.70 -12.85
C MET A 134 3.73 16.64 -11.75
N PHE A 135 4.23 15.45 -12.08
CA PHE A 135 4.32 14.30 -11.20
C PHE A 135 5.78 14.03 -10.85
N PHE A 136 6.05 13.93 -9.56
CA PHE A 136 7.33 13.52 -9.02
C PHE A 136 7.22 12.04 -8.70
N ILE A 137 7.92 11.19 -9.46
CA ILE A 137 7.77 9.73 -9.39
C ILE A 137 9.09 9.02 -9.18
N THR A 138 9.03 7.88 -8.50
CA THR A 138 10.14 6.91 -8.40
C THR A 138 9.73 5.60 -9.06
N ASP A 139 10.67 4.92 -9.72
CA ASP A 139 10.43 3.63 -10.37
C ASP A 139 10.81 2.48 -9.44
N ALA A 140 9.85 1.63 -9.08
CA ALA A 140 10.12 0.48 -8.21
C ALA A 140 11.07 -0.53 -8.86
N MET A 141 11.12 -0.57 -10.20
CA MET A 141 12.04 -1.42 -10.97
C MET A 141 13.41 -0.76 -11.22
N ASP A 142 13.57 0.53 -10.90
CA ASP A 142 14.77 1.33 -11.21
C ASP A 142 15.19 1.30 -12.70
N LEU A 143 14.23 1.17 -13.63
CA LEU A 143 14.47 1.08 -15.07
C LEU A 143 14.17 2.39 -15.83
N LEU A 144 13.64 3.41 -15.15
CA LEU A 144 13.20 4.66 -15.78
C LEU A 144 14.36 5.51 -16.33
N HIS A 145 15.61 5.17 -15.99
CA HIS A 145 16.79 5.72 -16.65
C HIS A 145 16.91 5.28 -18.12
N THR A 146 16.26 4.18 -18.51
CA THR A 146 16.29 3.65 -19.88
C THR A 146 15.28 4.35 -20.79
N LYS A 147 15.66 4.57 -22.06
CA LYS A 147 14.74 5.15 -23.06
C LYS A 147 13.55 4.24 -23.37
N GLN A 148 13.75 2.93 -23.36
CA GLN A 148 12.67 1.97 -23.60
C GLN A 148 11.57 2.08 -22.54
N ARG A 149 11.92 2.18 -21.25
CA ARG A 149 10.96 2.37 -20.15
C ARG A 149 10.24 3.71 -20.25
N GLN A 150 10.95 4.78 -20.59
CA GLN A 150 10.37 6.11 -20.80
C GLN A 150 9.36 6.11 -21.95
N THR A 151 9.73 5.60 -23.12
CA THR A 151 8.84 5.51 -24.29
C THR A 151 7.60 4.69 -23.97
N LYS A 152 7.77 3.48 -23.41
CA LYS A 152 6.64 2.65 -22.99
C LYS A 152 5.70 3.40 -22.03
N THR A 153 6.25 4.13 -21.07
CA THR A 153 5.46 4.90 -20.10
C THR A 153 4.68 6.02 -20.78
N CYS A 154 5.33 6.81 -21.65
CA CYS A 154 4.67 7.86 -22.41
C CYS A 154 3.58 7.31 -23.34
N ASP A 155 3.79 6.16 -23.97
CA ASP A 155 2.79 5.52 -24.84
C ASP A 155 1.52 5.14 -24.06
N HIS A 156 1.69 4.54 -22.87
CA HIS A 156 0.55 4.18 -22.00
C HIS A 156 -0.20 5.40 -21.50
N LEU A 157 0.53 6.47 -21.15
CA LEU A 157 -0.08 7.73 -20.72
C LEU A 157 -0.84 8.40 -21.87
N THR A 158 -0.24 8.47 -23.05
CA THR A 158 -0.86 9.10 -24.24
C THR A 158 -2.20 8.45 -24.59
N ALA A 159 -2.30 7.11 -24.46
CA ALA A 159 -3.56 6.39 -24.65
C ALA A 159 -4.69 6.83 -23.71
N VAL A 160 -4.37 7.33 -22.51
CA VAL A 160 -5.33 7.80 -21.51
C VAL A 160 -5.57 9.32 -21.59
N LEU A 161 -4.57 10.08 -22.02
CA LEU A 161 -4.63 11.54 -22.15
C LEU A 161 -5.42 11.99 -23.39
N GLY A 162 -5.51 11.14 -24.43
CA GLY A 162 -6.24 11.40 -25.68
C GLY A 162 -5.32 11.76 -26.86
N GLU A 163 -5.89 11.92 -28.06
CA GLU A 163 -5.11 11.94 -29.31
C GLU A 163 -4.68 13.35 -29.78
N HIS A 164 -5.20 14.44 -29.22
CA HIS A 164 -5.01 15.78 -29.79
C HIS A 164 -4.30 16.74 -28.84
N GLY A 165 -3.11 17.20 -29.24
CA GLY A 165 -2.36 18.25 -28.56
C GLY A 165 -1.78 17.84 -27.20
N VAL A 166 -1.51 16.54 -27.04
CA VAL A 166 -0.92 15.98 -25.81
C VAL A 166 0.61 16.00 -25.92
N SER A 167 1.28 16.48 -24.86
CA SER A 167 2.71 16.24 -24.66
C SER A 167 2.92 15.44 -23.38
N CYS A 168 3.92 14.57 -23.37
CA CYS A 168 4.31 13.75 -22.23
C CYS A 168 5.83 13.64 -22.20
N GLU A 169 6.44 14.18 -21.14
CA GLU A 169 7.89 14.32 -21.00
C GLU A 169 8.33 13.76 -19.66
N ILE A 170 9.44 13.00 -19.65
CA ILE A 170 10.03 12.43 -18.44
C ILE A 170 11.47 12.88 -18.35
N GLU A 171 11.81 13.51 -17.24
CA GLU A 171 13.13 14.09 -16.96
C GLU A 171 13.63 13.58 -15.60
N LEU A 172 14.94 13.45 -15.43
CA LEU A 172 15.51 13.22 -14.11
C LEU A 172 15.35 14.51 -13.28
N ALA A 173 14.80 14.41 -12.06
CA ALA A 173 14.65 15.58 -11.20
C ALA A 173 16.03 16.12 -10.80
N GLY A 174 16.26 17.42 -10.99
CA GLY A 174 17.51 18.06 -10.59
C GLY A 174 17.66 18.20 -9.06
N PRO A 175 18.87 18.42 -8.53
CA PRO A 175 19.13 18.52 -7.09
C PRO A 175 18.41 19.70 -6.41
N GLU A 176 18.12 20.77 -7.16
CA GLU A 176 17.32 21.90 -6.68
C GLU A 176 15.87 21.51 -6.35
N LEU A 177 15.36 20.52 -7.08
CA LEU A 177 13.99 20.00 -6.97
C LEU A 177 13.87 18.96 -5.85
N GLU A 178 14.98 18.32 -5.47
CA GLU A 178 15.08 17.48 -4.28
C GLU A 178 14.92 18.31 -3.00
N SER A 179 15.40 19.56 -2.96
CA SER A 179 15.20 20.44 -1.80
C SER A 179 13.73 20.86 -1.57
N LEU A 180 12.92 20.86 -2.62
CA LEU A 180 11.47 21.11 -2.57
C LEU A 180 10.67 19.89 -2.07
N GLN A 181 11.32 18.75 -1.79
CA GLN A 181 10.72 17.54 -1.24
C GLN A 181 10.40 17.62 0.26
N ARG A 182 10.77 18.70 0.96
CA ARG A 182 10.47 18.80 2.39
C ARG A 182 8.96 18.82 2.57
N PHE A 183 8.42 17.68 3.02
CA PHE A 183 7.01 17.53 3.36
C PHE A 183 6.62 18.68 4.27
N SER A 184 5.55 19.39 3.89
CA SER A 184 5.16 20.55 4.65
C SER A 184 4.61 20.11 6.00
N ALA A 185 5.08 20.75 7.08
CA ALA A 185 4.70 20.36 8.43
C ALA A 185 3.17 20.34 8.58
N LEU A 186 2.65 19.31 9.24
CA LEU A 186 1.23 19.19 9.51
C LEU A 186 0.81 20.29 10.51
N PRO A 187 -0.36 20.91 10.32
CA PRO A 187 -0.96 21.75 11.36
C PRO A 187 -1.07 20.97 12.68
N PRO A 188 -0.76 21.56 13.85
CA PRO A 188 -0.82 20.86 15.14
C PRO A 188 -2.18 20.20 15.40
N GLU A 189 -3.27 20.91 15.11
CA GLU A 189 -4.65 20.40 15.27
C GLU A 189 -4.89 19.13 14.43
N ALA A 190 -4.42 19.12 13.18
CA ALA A 190 -4.54 17.98 12.29
C ALA A 190 -3.65 16.80 12.73
N ALA A 191 -2.48 17.09 13.28
CA ALA A 191 -1.59 16.07 13.83
C ALA A 191 -2.20 15.43 15.10
N ASP A 192 -2.78 16.23 15.98
CA ASP A 192 -3.44 15.75 17.19
C ASP A 192 -4.66 14.89 16.86
N GLU A 193 -5.46 15.26 15.86
CA GLU A 193 -6.60 14.46 15.39
C GLU A 193 -6.14 13.16 14.71
N LEU A 194 -5.12 13.22 13.85
CA LEU A 194 -4.58 12.05 13.16
C LEU A 194 -3.89 11.08 14.12
N PHE A 195 -3.15 11.55 15.10
CA PHE A 195 -2.24 10.74 15.91
C PHE A 195 -2.63 10.60 17.37
N GLY A 196 -3.71 11.26 17.79
CA GLY A 196 -4.26 11.19 19.14
C GLY A 196 -4.79 9.81 19.54
N SER A 197 -5.02 9.63 20.85
CA SER A 197 -5.43 8.36 21.47
C SER A 197 -6.91 8.01 21.29
N ASP A 198 -7.75 8.95 20.84
CA ASP A 198 -9.22 8.84 20.88
C ASP A 198 -9.87 8.20 19.64
N VAL A 199 -9.08 7.62 18.73
CA VAL A 199 -9.58 6.95 17.51
C VAL A 199 -10.29 5.60 17.82
N THR A 200 -10.48 5.27 19.10
CA THR A 200 -10.96 3.97 19.63
C THR A 200 -12.45 3.69 19.42
N SER A 201 -13.21 4.61 18.81
CA SER A 201 -14.67 4.51 18.69
C SER A 201 -15.20 3.42 17.73
N ILE A 202 -14.34 2.69 17.01
CA ILE A 202 -14.73 1.62 16.05
C ILE A 202 -14.48 0.20 16.62
N SER A 203 -13.98 0.08 17.86
CA SER A 203 -13.49 -1.15 18.51
C SER A 203 -14.44 -2.36 18.57
N ASN A 204 -15.71 -2.26 18.19
CA ASN A 204 -16.71 -3.33 18.40
C ASN A 204 -16.80 -4.38 17.27
N LYS A 205 -15.95 -4.29 16.24
CA LYS A 205 -16.09 -5.15 15.02
C LYS A 205 -15.08 -6.29 14.91
N VAL A 206 -14.13 -6.40 15.83
CA VAL A 206 -13.08 -7.43 15.83
C VAL A 206 -13.20 -8.27 17.10
N VAL A 207 -13.49 -9.56 16.93
CA VAL A 207 -13.44 -10.54 18.02
C VAL A 207 -12.12 -11.29 17.91
N LEU A 208 -11.28 -11.18 18.93
CA LEU A 208 -10.01 -11.91 19.00
C LEU A 208 -9.97 -12.68 20.33
N THR A 209 -9.77 -13.99 20.24
CA THR A 209 -9.58 -14.88 21.39
C THR A 209 -8.24 -15.58 21.31
N VAL A 210 -7.58 -15.73 22.46
CA VAL A 210 -6.28 -16.36 22.60
C VAL A 210 -6.46 -17.74 23.23
N ASP A 211 -5.89 -18.76 22.62
CA ASP A 211 -5.77 -20.11 23.18
C ASP A 211 -4.30 -20.48 23.30
N ASN A 212 -3.82 -20.64 24.54
CA ASN A 212 -2.44 -21.05 24.83
C ASN A 212 -2.33 -22.49 25.33
N HIS A 213 -3.38 -23.29 25.16
CA HIS A 213 -3.49 -24.68 25.62
C HIS A 213 -3.47 -25.69 24.46
N LEU A 214 -4.04 -25.35 23.29
CA LEU A 214 -4.17 -26.28 22.16
C LEU A 214 -2.82 -26.81 21.65
N SER A 215 -1.79 -25.97 21.63
CA SER A 215 -0.45 -26.34 21.16
C SER A 215 0.58 -26.23 22.30
N PRO A 216 1.48 -27.22 22.46
CA PRO A 216 2.58 -27.10 23.41
C PRO A 216 3.63 -26.07 22.98
N ALA A 217 3.70 -25.74 21.67
CA ALA A 217 4.77 -24.93 21.07
C ALA A 217 4.31 -23.56 20.55
N HIS A 218 3.00 -23.30 20.46
CA HIS A 218 2.45 -22.06 19.87
C HIS A 218 1.34 -21.49 20.74
N THR A 219 1.15 -20.18 20.60
CA THR A 219 -0.07 -19.50 21.04
C THR A 219 -1.00 -19.39 19.83
N LEU A 220 -2.25 -19.78 19.97
CA LEU A 220 -3.25 -19.71 18.91
C LEU A 220 -4.10 -18.46 19.08
N LEU A 221 -4.27 -17.70 18.00
CA LEU A 221 -5.18 -16.58 17.91
C LEU A 221 -6.32 -16.93 16.96
N HIS A 222 -7.55 -16.87 17.47
CA HIS A 222 -8.73 -16.90 16.64
C HIS A 222 -9.24 -15.47 16.48
N ILE A 223 -9.32 -15.02 15.23
CA ILE A 223 -9.73 -13.66 14.89
C ILE A 223 -10.96 -13.76 13.98
N ASN A 224 -12.02 -13.05 14.33
CA ASN A 224 -13.19 -12.83 13.49
C ASN A 224 -13.38 -11.32 13.29
N CYS A 225 -13.29 -10.87 12.03
CA CYS A 225 -13.37 -9.47 11.67
C CYS A 225 -14.10 -9.27 10.34
N ILE A 226 -14.41 -8.01 10.02
CA ILE A 226 -14.94 -7.63 8.72
C ILE A 226 -13.87 -7.85 7.66
N ASP A 227 -14.28 -8.41 6.51
CA ASP A 227 -13.39 -8.54 5.37
C ASP A 227 -13.06 -7.16 4.81
N GLN A 228 -11.78 -6.90 4.59
CA GLN A 228 -11.30 -5.62 4.10
C GLN A 228 -10.05 -5.81 3.25
N LYS A 229 -9.90 -4.92 2.28
CA LYS A 229 -8.66 -4.79 1.51
C LYS A 229 -7.49 -4.62 2.48
N GLY A 230 -6.36 -5.24 2.17
CA GLY A 230 -5.14 -5.11 2.97
C GLY A 230 -5.12 -5.86 4.31
N LEU A 231 -6.20 -6.53 4.72
CA LEU A 231 -6.28 -7.22 6.03
C LEU A 231 -5.07 -8.13 6.30
N PHE A 232 -4.67 -8.94 5.32
CA PHE A 232 -3.51 -9.83 5.46
C PHE A 232 -2.21 -9.06 5.70
N TYR A 233 -2.01 -7.97 4.94
CA TYR A 233 -0.85 -7.09 5.09
C TYR A 233 -0.83 -6.44 6.48
N ASP A 234 -1.97 -5.89 6.93
CA ASP A 234 -2.07 -5.20 8.22
C ASP A 234 -1.72 -6.15 9.38
N ILE A 235 -2.17 -7.41 9.31
CA ILE A 235 -1.86 -8.44 10.31
C ILE A 235 -0.39 -8.84 10.30
N LEU A 236 0.17 -9.14 9.13
CA LEU A 236 1.57 -9.53 9.00
C LEU A 236 2.51 -8.42 9.46
N ARG A 237 2.24 -7.18 9.04
CA ARG A 237 2.99 -6.00 9.47
C ARG A 237 2.91 -5.84 10.99
N THR A 238 1.72 -5.88 11.56
CA THR A 238 1.54 -5.71 13.01
C THR A 238 2.24 -6.81 13.81
N SER A 239 2.17 -8.06 13.34
CA SER A 239 2.90 -9.17 13.94
C SER A 239 4.41 -8.91 13.94
N LYS A 240 4.95 -8.45 12.81
CA LYS A 240 6.37 -8.09 12.67
C LYS A 240 6.76 -6.91 13.58
N ASP A 241 5.95 -5.86 13.60
CA ASP A 241 6.20 -4.65 14.43
C ASP A 241 6.15 -4.95 15.93
N CYS A 242 5.46 -6.02 16.34
CA CYS A 242 5.37 -6.48 17.73
C CYS A 242 6.33 -7.63 18.07
N ASP A 243 7.31 -7.95 17.22
CA ASP A 243 8.24 -9.06 17.44
C ASP A 243 7.53 -10.42 17.66
N VAL A 244 6.43 -10.64 16.96
CA VAL A 244 5.66 -11.88 16.96
C VAL A 244 5.79 -12.58 15.62
N HIS A 245 6.21 -13.84 15.63
CA HIS A 245 6.36 -14.66 14.44
C HIS A 245 5.10 -15.51 14.21
N ILE A 246 4.50 -15.40 13.03
CA ILE A 246 3.39 -16.26 12.59
C ILE A 246 3.99 -17.53 11.96
N ALA A 247 3.87 -18.66 12.65
CA ALA A 247 4.36 -19.95 12.17
C ALA A 247 3.39 -20.62 11.19
N TYR A 248 2.08 -20.45 11.41
CA TYR A 248 1.03 -20.93 10.52
C TYR A 248 -0.17 -19.99 10.59
N GLY A 249 -0.79 -19.71 9.44
CA GLY A 249 -1.98 -18.88 9.37
C GLY A 249 -2.98 -19.46 8.38
N ARG A 250 -4.25 -19.53 8.78
CA ARG A 250 -5.35 -19.91 7.90
C ARG A 250 -6.37 -18.79 7.84
N PHE A 251 -6.69 -18.35 6.62
CA PHE A 251 -7.68 -17.32 6.34
C PHE A 251 -8.89 -17.98 5.68
N SER A 252 -10.07 -17.82 6.26
CA SER A 252 -11.30 -18.40 5.74
C SER A 252 -12.44 -17.38 5.75
N SER A 253 -13.36 -17.47 4.80
CA SER A 253 -14.59 -16.69 4.81
C SER A 253 -15.77 -17.66 4.99
N LYS A 254 -16.33 -17.69 6.19
CA LYS A 254 -17.54 -18.48 6.49
C LYS A 254 -18.81 -17.76 6.07
N VAL A 255 -18.79 -16.42 6.11
CA VAL A 255 -19.93 -15.54 5.84
C VAL A 255 -19.45 -14.39 4.96
N LYS A 256 -20.25 -14.00 3.96
CA LYS A 256 -19.92 -12.89 3.05
C LYS A 256 -19.68 -11.60 3.86
N GLY A 257 -18.55 -10.95 3.62
CA GLY A 257 -18.15 -9.72 4.31
C GLY A 257 -17.45 -9.92 5.65
N TYR A 258 -17.23 -11.16 6.10
CA TYR A 258 -16.46 -11.49 7.31
C TYR A 258 -15.34 -12.49 7.01
N ARG A 259 -14.27 -12.39 7.78
CA ARG A 259 -13.12 -13.31 7.75
C ARG A 259 -12.90 -13.93 9.12
N ASN A 260 -12.65 -15.22 9.12
CA ASN A 260 -12.18 -15.98 10.27
C ASN A 260 -10.73 -16.39 10.01
N LEU A 261 -9.87 -16.09 10.97
CA LEU A 261 -8.45 -16.34 10.89
C LEU A 261 -8.00 -17.16 12.09
N ASP A 262 -7.21 -18.18 11.82
CA ASP A 262 -6.54 -18.97 12.85
C ASP A 262 -5.03 -18.78 12.66
N LEU A 263 -4.38 -18.12 13.62
CA LEU A 263 -2.95 -17.81 13.56
C LEU A 263 -2.22 -18.50 14.71
N PHE A 264 -1.24 -19.34 14.38
CA PHE A 264 -0.32 -19.94 15.34
C PHE A 264 0.92 -19.08 15.41
N VAL A 265 1.10 -18.42 16.55
CA VAL A 265 2.15 -17.44 16.76
C VAL A 265 3.15 -17.88 17.83
N ARG A 266 4.37 -17.34 17.72
CA ARG A 266 5.48 -17.52 18.66
C ARG A 266 6.17 -16.19 18.91
N GLY A 267 6.84 -16.04 20.04
CA GLY A 267 7.79 -14.95 20.23
C GLY A 267 9.03 -15.11 19.35
N THR A 268 9.85 -14.06 19.26
CA THR A 268 11.17 -14.09 18.61
C THR A 268 12.13 -15.12 19.21
N ASP A 269 11.92 -15.51 20.48
CA ASP A 269 12.65 -16.59 21.15
C ASP A 269 12.27 -18.01 20.66
N GLY A 270 11.33 -18.10 19.70
CA GLY A 270 10.84 -19.35 19.13
C GLY A 270 9.89 -20.12 20.05
N LYS A 271 9.51 -19.56 21.20
CA LYS A 271 8.59 -20.18 22.16
C LYS A 271 7.20 -19.59 22.03
N LYS A 272 6.21 -20.28 22.60
CA LYS A 272 4.86 -19.73 22.72
C LYS A 272 4.88 -18.50 23.63
N ILE A 273 4.00 -17.54 23.37
CA ILE A 273 3.87 -16.33 24.17
C ILE A 273 3.18 -16.73 25.48
N ALA A 274 3.93 -16.88 26.56
CA ALA A 274 3.40 -17.32 27.85
C ALA A 274 2.96 -16.16 28.75
N ASP A 275 3.59 -14.99 28.60
CA ASP A 275 3.30 -13.81 29.41
C ASP A 275 1.95 -13.17 29.01
N PRO A 276 0.97 -13.11 29.93
CA PRO A 276 -0.32 -12.47 29.65
C PRO A 276 -0.19 -11.01 29.26
N LYS A 277 0.77 -10.26 29.81
CA LYS A 277 0.94 -8.83 29.45
C LYS A 277 1.38 -8.67 28.00
N HIS A 278 2.31 -9.50 27.54
CA HIS A 278 2.71 -9.52 26.14
C HIS A 278 1.56 -9.94 25.23
N GLN A 279 0.78 -10.97 25.61
CA GLN A 279 -0.43 -11.35 24.88
C GLN A 279 -1.43 -10.19 24.77
N ASP A 280 -1.76 -9.53 25.88
CA ASP A 280 -2.72 -8.43 25.92
C ASP A 280 -2.26 -7.23 25.10
N SER A 281 -0.97 -6.87 25.20
CA SER A 281 -0.36 -5.80 24.40
C SER A 281 -0.46 -6.09 22.90
N PHE A 282 -0.01 -7.27 22.48
CA PHE A 282 -0.07 -7.69 21.08
C PHE A 282 -1.50 -7.76 20.56
N CYS A 283 -2.42 -8.37 21.32
CA CYS A 283 -3.82 -8.48 20.93
C CYS A 283 -4.52 -7.13 20.84
N SER A 284 -4.19 -6.20 21.74
CA SER A 284 -4.74 -4.84 21.72
C SER A 284 -4.26 -4.09 20.48
N ARG A 285 -2.95 -4.16 20.17
CA ARG A 285 -2.40 -3.54 18.97
C ARG A 285 -2.98 -4.16 17.70
N LEU A 286 -3.07 -5.49 17.63
CA LEU A 286 -3.64 -6.18 16.48
C LEU A 286 -5.11 -5.83 16.25
N LYS A 287 -5.90 -5.69 17.32
CA LYS A 287 -7.29 -5.21 17.23
C LYS A 287 -7.38 -3.77 16.71
N GLU A 288 -6.50 -2.87 17.17
CA GLU A 288 -6.44 -1.48 16.69
C GLU A 288 -6.17 -1.45 15.18
N GLU A 289 -5.13 -2.15 14.73
CA GLU A 289 -4.70 -2.15 13.33
C GLU A 289 -5.71 -2.83 12.40
N ILE A 290 -6.42 -3.87 12.85
CA ILE A 290 -7.50 -4.47 12.07
C ILE A 290 -8.71 -3.52 12.00
N SER A 291 -9.03 -2.82 13.08
CA SER A 291 -10.23 -1.96 13.13
C SER A 291 -10.06 -0.66 12.37
N CYS A 292 -8.87 -0.06 12.40
CA CYS A 292 -8.57 1.23 11.79
C CYS A 292 -7.12 1.28 11.29
N PRO A 293 -6.77 0.53 10.22
CA PRO A 293 -5.40 0.48 9.69
C PRO A 293 -4.95 1.80 9.05
N LEU A 294 -5.89 2.65 8.64
CA LEU A 294 -5.65 3.93 7.98
C LEU A 294 -6.49 5.00 8.66
N ARG A 295 -5.89 6.16 8.91
CA ARG A 295 -6.59 7.30 9.54
C ARG A 295 -6.87 8.36 8.48
N VAL A 296 -8.12 8.82 8.38
CA VAL A 296 -8.59 9.73 7.32
C VAL A 296 -9.31 10.89 7.97
N ILE A 297 -8.83 12.11 7.71
CA ILE A 297 -9.46 13.35 8.21
C ILE A 297 -9.48 14.42 7.13
N ILE A 298 -10.28 15.47 7.34
CA ILE A 298 -10.24 16.69 6.54
C ILE A 298 -9.95 17.86 7.44
N ALA A 299 -8.80 18.50 7.21
CA ALA A 299 -8.37 19.69 7.91
C ALA A 299 -8.54 20.95 7.03
N ASN A 300 -8.47 22.12 7.66
CA ASN A 300 -8.38 23.39 6.96
C ASN A 300 -6.93 23.88 6.97
N ARG A 301 -6.49 24.42 5.82
CA ARG A 301 -5.22 25.13 5.67
C ARG A 301 -5.50 26.56 5.23
N GLY A 302 -5.84 27.42 6.19
CA GLY A 302 -6.34 28.75 5.87
C GLY A 302 -7.70 28.66 5.18
N PRO A 303 -7.88 29.24 3.98
CA PRO A 303 -9.16 29.14 3.25
C PRO A 303 -9.37 27.79 2.55
N ASP A 304 -8.31 27.00 2.38
CA ASP A 304 -8.38 25.77 1.60
C ASP A 304 -8.66 24.54 2.48
N SER A 305 -9.37 23.55 1.93
CA SER A 305 -9.60 22.26 2.58
C SER A 305 -8.60 21.21 2.09
N GLU A 306 -8.08 20.41 3.02
CA GLU A 306 -7.17 19.31 2.70
C GLU A 306 -7.62 17.99 3.29
N LEU A 307 -7.57 16.95 2.46
CA LEU A 307 -7.76 15.57 2.89
C LEU A 307 -6.41 15.00 3.30
N LEU A 308 -6.35 14.44 4.50
CA LEU A 308 -5.17 13.77 5.04
C LEU A 308 -5.48 12.30 5.25
N VAL A 309 -4.59 11.43 4.75
CA VAL A 309 -4.63 9.99 5.00
C VAL A 309 -3.30 9.57 5.61
N ALA A 310 -3.32 9.09 6.85
CA ALA A 310 -2.15 8.56 7.52
C ALA A 310 -2.12 7.02 7.43
N ASN A 311 -1.00 6.52 6.93
CA ASN A 311 -0.72 5.12 6.68
C ASN A 311 0.47 4.66 7.55
N PRO A 312 0.32 3.65 8.42
CA PRO A 312 1.43 3.11 9.18
C PRO A 312 2.55 2.63 8.25
N VAL A 313 3.78 2.98 8.58
CA VAL A 313 4.97 2.53 7.86
C VAL A 313 5.51 1.27 8.52
N GLU A 314 5.78 0.24 7.72
CA GLU A 314 6.44 -0.97 8.20
C GLU A 314 7.95 -0.73 8.42
N LEU A 315 8.61 -1.60 9.18
CA LEU A 315 10.05 -1.50 9.44
C LEU A 315 10.95 -1.41 8.19
N SER A 316 10.49 -1.89 7.02
CA SER A 316 11.21 -1.77 5.74
C SER A 316 11.18 -0.35 5.16
N GLY A 317 10.39 0.55 5.76
CA GLY A 317 10.16 1.89 5.26
C GLY A 317 9.03 1.99 4.22
N LYS A 318 8.30 0.93 3.90
CA LYS A 318 7.14 1.00 2.98
C LYS A 318 5.82 1.12 3.76
N GLY A 319 4.87 1.85 3.19
CA GLY A 319 3.49 1.87 3.68
C GLY A 319 2.62 0.86 2.93
N ARG A 320 1.38 0.71 3.37
CA ARG A 320 0.32 0.00 2.63
C ARG A 320 0.26 0.47 1.15
N PRO A 321 0.24 -0.46 0.19
CA PRO A 321 0.23 -0.11 -1.24
C PRO A 321 -1.11 0.48 -1.68
N ARG A 322 -1.09 1.22 -2.80
CA ARG A 322 -2.26 1.77 -3.51
C ARG A 322 -3.09 2.82 -2.77
N VAL A 323 -2.65 3.34 -1.62
CA VAL A 323 -3.38 4.40 -0.90
C VAL A 323 -3.66 5.61 -1.79
N PHE A 324 -2.64 6.13 -2.50
CA PHE A 324 -2.84 7.27 -3.43
C PHE A 324 -3.87 6.95 -4.53
N TYR A 325 -3.81 5.75 -5.10
CA TYR A 325 -4.75 5.29 -6.12
C TYR A 325 -6.18 5.24 -5.59
N ASP A 326 -6.40 4.66 -4.42
CA ASP A 326 -7.73 4.50 -3.84
C ASP A 326 -8.34 5.86 -3.44
N VAL A 327 -7.52 6.78 -2.94
CA VAL A 327 -7.97 8.15 -2.63
C VAL A 327 -8.41 8.88 -3.90
N THR A 328 -7.59 8.86 -4.96
CA THR A 328 -7.96 9.50 -6.24
C THR A 328 -9.22 8.86 -6.85
N LEU A 329 -9.41 7.54 -6.69
CA LEU A 329 -10.62 6.84 -7.13
C LEU A 329 -11.86 7.32 -6.36
N ALA A 330 -11.75 7.42 -5.04
CA ALA A 330 -12.82 7.89 -4.18
C ALA A 330 -13.23 9.32 -4.53
N LEU A 331 -12.26 10.23 -4.65
CA LEU A 331 -12.49 11.64 -4.99
C LEU A 331 -13.05 11.81 -6.40
N LYS A 332 -12.58 11.02 -7.37
CA LYS A 332 -13.18 10.95 -8.72
C LYS A 332 -14.66 10.57 -8.65
N SER A 333 -15.02 9.58 -7.83
CA SER A 333 -16.42 9.14 -7.69
C SER A 333 -17.33 10.19 -7.02
N LEU A 334 -16.75 11.08 -6.21
CA LEU A 334 -17.44 12.23 -5.61
C LEU A 334 -17.45 13.46 -6.53
N GLY A 335 -16.72 13.42 -7.65
CA GLY A 335 -16.55 14.58 -8.53
C GLY A 335 -15.70 15.72 -7.93
N ILE A 336 -14.87 15.41 -6.92
CA ILE A 336 -13.99 16.37 -6.25
C ILE A 336 -12.65 16.40 -6.98
N CYS A 337 -12.18 17.61 -7.31
CA CYS A 337 -10.89 17.81 -7.94
C CYS A 337 -9.78 18.00 -6.90
N ILE A 338 -8.57 17.58 -7.28
CA ILE A 338 -7.36 17.68 -6.46
C ILE A 338 -6.46 18.71 -7.13
N PHE A 339 -6.09 19.76 -6.41
CA PHE A 339 -5.19 20.81 -6.89
C PHE A 339 -3.72 20.41 -6.74
N SER A 340 -3.38 19.77 -5.63
CA SER A 340 -2.04 19.22 -5.42
C SER A 340 -2.10 18.06 -4.46
N ALA A 341 -1.09 17.19 -4.54
CA ALA A 341 -0.95 16.09 -3.60
C ALA A 341 0.52 15.89 -3.23
N GLU A 342 0.79 15.52 -1.99
CA GLU A 342 2.13 15.17 -1.52
C GLU A 342 2.08 13.98 -0.58
N ILE A 343 3.10 13.12 -0.68
CA ILE A 343 3.37 12.06 0.28
C ILE A 343 4.58 12.48 1.09
N GLY A 344 4.51 12.31 2.41
CA GLY A 344 5.70 12.44 3.24
C GLY A 344 5.64 11.62 4.50
N ARG A 345 6.67 11.80 5.32
CA ARG A 345 6.87 11.01 6.53
C ARG A 345 6.61 11.84 7.77
N HIS A 346 5.91 11.24 8.72
CA HIS A 346 5.65 11.82 10.03
C HIS A 346 5.98 10.79 11.10
N SER A 347 6.73 11.22 12.12
CA SER A 347 7.20 10.36 13.20
C SER A 347 6.43 10.66 14.48
N THR A 348 5.79 9.65 15.05
CA THR A 348 5.22 9.71 16.40
C THR A 348 6.16 8.98 17.37
N LEU A 349 5.84 9.03 18.68
CA LEU A 349 6.62 8.31 19.70
C LEU A 349 6.57 6.79 19.50
N ASP A 350 5.46 6.27 18.96
CA ASP A 350 5.24 4.82 18.80
C ASP A 350 5.69 4.28 17.44
N ARG A 351 5.61 5.06 16.34
CA ARG A 351 5.91 4.58 14.98
C ARG A 351 6.12 5.69 13.95
N GLN A 352 6.46 5.28 12.73
CA GLN A 352 6.48 6.14 11.55
C GLN A 352 5.17 6.03 10.76
N TRP A 353 4.79 7.13 10.13
CA TRP A 353 3.61 7.25 9.28
C TRP A 353 3.99 7.83 7.93
N GLU A 354 3.35 7.32 6.90
CA GLU A 354 3.32 7.89 5.57
C GLU A 354 2.01 8.66 5.43
N VAL A 355 2.11 9.97 5.30
CA VAL A 355 0.97 10.88 5.28
C VAL A 355 0.77 11.37 3.87
N TYR A 356 -0.42 11.10 3.35
CA TYR A 356 -0.88 11.54 2.05
C TYR A 356 -1.74 12.78 2.24
N ARG A 357 -1.29 13.90 1.68
CA ARG A 357 -1.99 15.18 1.75
C ARG A 357 -2.51 15.53 0.37
N PHE A 358 -3.81 15.79 0.28
CA PHE A 358 -4.48 16.21 -0.95
C PHE A 358 -5.15 17.55 -0.72
N LEU A 359 -4.71 18.57 -1.45
CA LEU A 359 -5.37 19.87 -1.48
C LEU A 359 -6.58 19.78 -2.40
N LEU A 360 -7.78 19.99 -1.87
CA LEU A 360 -9.02 19.83 -2.59
C LEU A 360 -9.46 21.16 -3.20
N GLU A 361 -9.92 21.13 -4.46
CA GLU A 361 -10.53 22.30 -5.09
C GLU A 361 -11.96 22.47 -4.58
N GLU A 362 -12.25 23.60 -3.93
CA GLU A 362 -13.60 23.93 -3.52
C GLU A 362 -14.42 24.48 -4.69
N ARG A 363 -15.58 23.86 -4.95
CA ARG A 363 -16.51 24.32 -5.99
C ARG A 363 -17.76 24.90 -5.36
N ARG A 364 -18.27 25.99 -5.95
CA ARG A 364 -19.50 26.67 -5.48
C ARG A 364 -20.71 25.73 -5.38
N GLU A 365 -20.74 24.69 -6.21
CA GLU A 365 -21.82 23.68 -6.26
C GLU A 365 -21.69 22.61 -5.17
N PHE A 366 -20.52 22.47 -4.53
CA PHE A 366 -20.24 21.44 -3.53
C PHE A 366 -19.35 22.00 -2.40
N PRO A 367 -19.95 22.70 -1.42
CA PRO A 367 -19.20 23.26 -0.29
C PRO A 367 -18.57 22.14 0.54
N LEU A 368 -17.25 22.13 0.65
CA LEU A 368 -16.52 21.02 1.28
C LEU A 368 -16.83 20.92 2.78
N ASP A 369 -17.11 22.06 3.43
CA ASP A 369 -17.49 22.14 4.84
C ASP A 369 -18.70 21.27 5.20
N ARG A 370 -19.69 21.18 4.31
CA ARG A 370 -20.91 20.39 4.54
C ARG A 370 -20.76 18.92 4.14
N ALA A 371 -19.74 18.60 3.36
CA ALA A 371 -19.51 17.26 2.82
C ALA A 371 -18.37 16.51 3.52
N ARG A 372 -17.69 17.10 4.50
CA ARG A 372 -16.53 16.51 5.20
C ARG A 372 -16.73 15.04 5.56
N ASN A 373 -17.80 14.72 6.30
CA ASN A 373 -18.08 13.36 6.75
C ASN A 373 -18.34 12.41 5.58
N GLN A 374 -19.02 12.87 4.53
CA GLN A 374 -19.27 12.06 3.33
C GLN A 374 -17.98 11.74 2.57
N ILE A 375 -17.06 12.72 2.49
CA ILE A 375 -15.77 12.53 1.84
C ILE A 375 -14.92 11.53 2.64
N VAL A 376 -14.78 11.74 3.95
CA VAL A 376 -14.04 10.83 4.84
C VAL A 376 -14.62 9.42 4.76
N GLU A 377 -15.94 9.28 4.88
CA GLU A 377 -16.61 7.97 4.80
C GLU A 377 -16.36 7.28 3.44
N ARG A 378 -16.50 8.01 2.33
CA ARG A 378 -16.30 7.45 0.98
C ARG A 378 -14.84 7.06 0.72
N VAL A 379 -13.89 7.89 1.16
CA VAL A 379 -12.45 7.61 1.06
C VAL A 379 -12.10 6.38 1.90
N THR A 380 -12.55 6.33 3.15
CA THR A 380 -12.34 5.16 4.02
C THR A 380 -12.94 3.91 3.41
N LYS A 381 -14.20 3.92 2.94
CA LYS A 381 -14.80 2.75 2.27
C LYS A 381 -13.98 2.27 1.08
N THR A 382 -13.48 3.20 0.25
CA THR A 382 -12.67 2.85 -0.93
C THR A 382 -11.31 2.25 -0.53
N LEU A 383 -10.64 2.81 0.47
CA LEU A 383 -9.37 2.30 1.01
C LEU A 383 -9.52 0.91 1.65
N MET A 384 -10.67 0.65 2.28
CA MET A 384 -11.01 -0.60 2.94
C MET A 384 -11.65 -1.63 2.01
N GLY A 385 -12.05 -1.24 0.79
CA GLY A 385 -12.70 -2.12 -0.19
C GLY A 385 -14.14 -2.49 0.15
N TRP A 386 -14.89 -1.58 0.79
CA TRP A 386 -16.28 -1.75 1.21
C TRP A 386 -17.33 -1.15 0.27
#